data_AF-A0A501PP54-F1
#
_entry.id   AF-A0A501PP54-F1
#
_cell.length_a   1.000
_cell.length_b   1.000
_cell.length_c   1.000
_cell.angle_alpha   90.00
_cell.angle_beta   90.00
_cell.angle_gamma   90.00
#
_symmetry.space_group_name_H-M   'P 1'
#
loop_
_entity.id
_entity.type
_entity.pdbx_description
1 polymer ?
#
loop_
_entity_poly.entity_id
_entity_poly.type
_entity_poly.pdbx_seq_one_letter_code
_entity_poly.pdbx_strand_id
1 'polypeptide(L)' 'MIRQAMIIGAGLLALALSACGGKDAPDEFLVLKNPSLAVPPEYHLRPPGDDDLADTYTPQELARQALFGE' A
#
# COMPACT_ATOMS: atom_id res chain seq x y z
N MET A 1 9.50 42.24 -33.21
CA MET A 1 9.62 40.81 -32.82
C MET A 1 10.35 40.63 -31.49
N ILE A 2 11.49 41.30 -31.26
CA ILE A 2 12.29 41.19 -30.02
C ILE A 2 11.52 41.52 -28.72
N ARG A 3 10.66 42.55 -28.71
CA ARG A 3 9.85 42.90 -27.52
C ARG A 3 8.86 41.80 -27.12
N GLN A 4 8.30 41.08 -28.10
CA GLN A 4 7.38 39.97 -27.82
C GLN A 4 8.12 38.76 -27.25
N ALA A 5 9.31 38.46 -27.78
CA ALA A 5 10.17 37.40 -27.24
C ALA A 5 10.62 37.67 -25.80
N MET A 6 10.90 38.94 -25.45
CA MET A 6 11.22 39.36 -24.08
C MET A 6 10.05 39.12 -23.10
N ILE A 7 8.83 39.47 -23.50
CA ILE A 7 7.64 39.30 -22.64
C ILE A 7 7.35 37.80 -22.42
N ILE A 8 7.46 37.00 -23.48
CA ILE A 8 7.24 35.54 -23.41
C ILE A 8 8.33 34.89 -22.55
N GLY A 9 9.59 35.27 -22.72
CA GLY A 9 10.70 34.74 -21.92
C GLY A 9 10.59 35.09 -20.43
N ALA A 10 10.21 36.33 -20.12
CA ALA A 10 9.99 36.75 -18.73
C ALA A 10 8.80 36.02 -18.07
N GLY A 11 7.70 35.80 -18.81
CA GLY A 11 6.54 35.07 -18.32
C GLY A 11 6.85 33.60 -18.01
N LEU A 12 7.58 32.93 -18.90
CA LEU A 12 8.02 31.54 -18.70
C LEU A 12 8.94 31.39 -17.49
N LEU A 13 9.86 32.34 -17.28
CA LEU A 13 10.75 32.34 -16.13
C LEU A 13 9.99 32.55 -14.82
N ALA A 14 9.02 33.47 -14.78
CA ALA A 14 8.20 33.71 -13.59
C ALA A 14 7.36 32.47 -13.20
N LEU A 15 6.80 31.77 -14.17
CA LEU A 15 6.07 30.52 -13.95
C LEU A 15 6.99 29.41 -13.40
N ALA A 16 8.19 29.26 -13.97
CA ALA A 16 9.18 28.29 -13.48
C ALA A 16 9.59 28.55 -12.03
N LEU A 17 9.73 29.82 -11.62
CA LEU A 17 10.08 30.19 -10.25
C LEU A 17 8.92 29.97 -9.26
N SER A 18 7.66 30.15 -9.69
CA SER A 18 6.49 29.94 -8.81
C SER A 18 6.34 28.49 -8.32
N ALA A 19 6.88 27.51 -9.08
CA ALA A 19 6.83 26.11 -8.70
C ALA A 19 7.85 25.72 -7.60
N CYS A 20 8.86 26.55 -7.34
CA CYS A 20 9.92 26.25 -6.37
C CYS A 20 9.78 26.99 -5.03
N GLY A 21 8.80 27.89 -4.88
CA GLY A 21 8.76 28.85 -3.76
C GLY A 21 7.78 28.54 -2.63
N GLY A 22 6.86 27.58 -2.78
CA GLY A 22 5.79 27.36 -1.82
C GLY A 22 5.63 25.88 -1.51
N LYS A 23 6.25 25.43 -0.42
CA LYS A 23 5.86 24.16 0.19
C LYS A 23 4.81 24.52 1.23
N ASP A 24 3.55 24.20 0.96
CA ASP A 24 2.49 24.38 1.95
C ASP A 24 2.88 23.61 3.21
N ALA A 25 2.89 24.32 4.34
CA ALA A 25 3.14 23.69 5.63
C ALA A 25 2.00 22.68 5.87
N PRO A 26 2.30 21.47 6.37
CA PRO A 26 1.27 20.50 6.68
C PRO A 26 0.31 21.09 7.73
N ASP A 27 -0.98 20.84 7.57
CA ASP A 27 -1.99 21.27 8.53
C ASP A 27 -1.85 20.47 9.83
N GLU A 28 -1.43 21.15 10.91
CA GLU A 28 -1.25 20.57 12.23
C GLU A 28 -2.58 20.14 12.89
N PHE A 29 -3.72 20.57 12.34
CA PHE A 29 -5.05 20.24 12.85
C PHE A 29 -5.79 19.21 12.00
N LEU A 30 -5.13 18.62 11.01
CA LEU A 30 -5.72 17.58 10.18
C LEU A 30 -5.94 16.29 10.99
N VAL A 31 -7.20 16.02 11.35
CA VAL A 31 -7.59 14.78 12.02
C VAL A 31 -7.82 13.67 10.99
N LEU A 32 -6.84 12.78 10.85
CA LEU A 32 -6.95 11.58 10.01
C LEU A 32 -7.70 10.47 10.77
N LYS A 33 -8.77 9.94 10.16
CA LYS A 33 -9.47 8.76 10.69
C LYS A 33 -8.88 7.50 10.07
N ASN A 34 -8.24 6.66 10.89
CA ASN A 34 -7.79 5.34 10.44
C ASN A 34 -9.02 4.44 10.19
N PRO A 35 -9.10 3.65 9.11
CA PRO A 35 -10.13 2.63 8.97
C PRO A 35 -10.09 1.67 10.16
N SER A 36 -11.26 1.14 10.52
CA SER A 36 -11.37 0.09 11.53
C SER A 36 -10.56 -1.13 11.07
N LEU A 37 -9.60 -1.57 11.89
CA LEU A 37 -8.86 -2.80 11.61
C LEU A 37 -9.84 -3.97 11.61
N ALA A 38 -9.80 -4.79 10.56
CA ALA A 38 -10.48 -6.07 10.56
C ALA A 38 -9.80 -6.98 11.58
N VAL A 39 -10.55 -7.48 12.55
CA VAL A 39 -10.05 -8.47 13.49
C VAL A 39 -9.84 -9.77 12.70
N PRO A 40 -8.62 -10.34 12.70
CA PRO A 40 -8.41 -11.63 12.05
C PRO A 40 -9.28 -12.70 12.72
N PRO A 41 -9.74 -13.73 11.99
CA PRO A 41 -10.52 -14.79 12.60
C PRO A 41 -9.71 -15.49 13.69
N GLU A 42 -10.39 -15.89 14.76
CA GLU A 42 -9.81 -16.71 15.81
C GLU A 42 -9.49 -18.09 15.24
N TYR A 43 -8.22 -18.32 14.88
CA TYR A 43 -7.74 -19.65 14.55
C TYR A 43 -7.57 -20.42 15.85
N HIS A 44 -8.35 -21.49 16.02
CA HIS A 44 -8.12 -22.45 17.10
C HIS A 44 -6.82 -23.21 16.79
N LEU A 45 -5.67 -22.60 17.10
CA LEU A 45 -4.33 -23.19 16.98
C LEU A 45 -4.08 -24.28 18.03
N ARG A 46 -5.14 -24.89 18.56
CA ARG A 46 -4.99 -26.12 19.33
C ARG A 46 -4.63 -27.21 18.32
N PRO A 47 -3.52 -27.94 18.55
CA PRO A 47 -3.31 -29.19 17.86
C PRO A 47 -4.59 -30.03 17.96
N PRO A 48 -5.03 -30.69 16.88
CA PRO A 48 -6.10 -31.66 16.99
C PRO A 48 -5.74 -32.62 18.13
N GLY A 49 -6.70 -32.86 19.04
CA GLY A 49 -6.53 -33.89 20.06
C GLY A 49 -6.46 -35.26 19.39
N ASP A 50 -6.10 -36.29 20.17
CA ASP A 50 -5.97 -37.66 19.67
C ASP A 50 -7.28 -38.19 19.02
N ASP A 51 -8.42 -37.59 19.35
CA ASP A 51 -9.75 -37.89 18.79
C ASP A 51 -10.09 -37.14 17.49
N ASP A 52 -9.31 -36.10 17.13
CA ASP A 52 -9.50 -35.25 15.94
C ASP A 52 -8.39 -35.52 14.90
N LEU A 53 -8.11 -36.79 14.59
CA LEU A 53 -7.31 -37.16 13.42
C LEU A 53 -8.10 -36.86 12.14
N ALA A 54 -8.35 -35.58 11.87
CA ALA A 54 -8.76 -35.11 10.56
C ALA A 54 -7.66 -35.52 9.58
N ASP A 55 -7.96 -36.53 8.76
CA ASP A 55 -7.18 -37.11 7.67
C ASP A 55 -5.67 -36.83 7.77
N THR A 56 -4.95 -37.79 8.35
CA THR A 56 -3.48 -37.74 8.38
C THR A 56 -2.95 -37.91 6.96
N TYR A 57 -2.91 -36.81 6.20
CA TYR A 57 -2.15 -36.74 4.96
C TYR A 57 -0.69 -36.90 5.31
N THR A 58 -0.03 -37.83 4.63
CA THR A 58 1.41 -37.95 4.73
C THR A 58 2.06 -36.67 4.20
N PRO A 59 3.23 -36.25 4.74
CA PRO A 59 3.93 -35.07 4.24
C PRO A 59 4.19 -35.10 2.73
N GLN A 60 4.33 -36.30 2.14
CA GLN A 60 4.46 -36.50 0.70
C GLN A 60 3.18 -36.13 -0.07
N GLU A 61 2.00 -36.48 0.44
CA GLU A 61 0.72 -36.14 -0.18
C GLU A 61 0.46 -34.64 -0.17
N LEU A 62 0.77 -33.99 0.95
CA LEU A 62 0.64 -32.53 1.08
C LEU A 62 1.62 -31.79 0.15
N ALA A 63 2.86 -32.27 0.02
CA ALA A 63 3.84 -31.70 -0.88
C ALA A 63 3.42 -31.84 -2.36
N ARG A 64 2.84 -32.99 -2.73
CA ARG A 64 2.30 -33.24 -4.07
C ARG A 64 1.16 -32.26 -4.40
N GLN A 65 0.23 -32.08 -3.48
CA GLN A 65 -0.88 -31.15 -3.65
C GLN A 65 -0.43 -29.69 -3.76
N ALA A 66 0.55 -29.28 -2.96
CA ALA A 66 1.08 -27.91 -3.03
C ALA A 66 1.82 -27.60 -4.34
N LEU A 67 2.49 -28.60 -4.92
CA LEU A 67 3.30 -28.45 -6.13
C LEU A 67 2.50 -28.64 -7.42
N PHE A 68 1.53 -29.55 -7.41
CA PHE A 68 0.83 -30.00 -8.62
C PHE A 68 -0.69 -29.74 -8.60
N GLY A 69 -1.26 -29.35 -7.45
CA GLY A 69 -2.69 -29.04 -7.33
C GLY A 69 -3.61 -30.26 -7.27
N GLU A 70 -3.05 -31.46 -7.07
CA GLU A 70 -3.76 -32.75 -7.01
C GLU A 70 -3.45 -33.53 -5.73
#